data_AF-A0A1M5P6N3-F1
#
_entry.id   AF-A0A1M5P6N3-F1
#
_cell.length_a   1.000
_cell.length_b   1.000
_cell.length_c   1.000
_cell.angle_alpha   90.00
_cell.angle_beta   90.00
_cell.angle_gamma   90.00
#
_symmetry.space_group_name_H-M   'P 1'
#
loop_
_entity.id
_entity.type
_entity.pdbx_description
1 polymer ?
#
loop_
_entity_poly.entity_id
_entity_poly.type
_entity_poly.pdbx_seq_one_letter_code
_entity_poly.pdbx_strand_id
1 'polypeptide(L)'
;MRRAWRSIARLPVFPRCVLIFSGGFFVAGLVVGLVVGLTAYPPTAWFAAAEIGIPALIVGALIGLVVGGAAELVSIRKADRHR
;
A
#
# COMPACT_ATOMS: atom_id res chain seq x y z
N MET A 1 14.25 -8.36 -9.04
CA MET A 1 13.20 -8.41 -7.98
C MET A 1 13.72 -8.80 -6.58
N ARG A 2 14.46 -9.90 -6.38
CA ARG A 2 14.92 -10.34 -5.03
C ARG A 2 15.82 -9.35 -4.25
N ARG A 3 16.47 -8.38 -4.92
CA ARG A 3 17.24 -7.31 -4.24
C ARG A 3 16.34 -6.24 -3.64
N ALA A 4 15.37 -5.74 -4.42
CA ALA A 4 14.41 -4.73 -3.97
C ALA A 4 13.59 -5.21 -2.76
N TRP A 5 13.15 -6.47 -2.78
CA TRP A 5 12.41 -7.06 -1.67
C TRP A 5 13.22 -7.13 -0.38
N ARG A 6 14.53 -7.42 -0.48
CA ARG A 6 15.44 -7.39 0.67
C ARG A 6 15.67 -5.98 1.20
N SER A 7 15.65 -4.96 0.33
CA SER A 7 15.76 -3.56 0.76
C SER A 7 14.49 -3.12 1.50
N ILE A 8 13.30 -3.47 1.02
CA ILE A 8 12.03 -3.18 1.72
C ILE A 8 11.99 -3.88 3.08
N ALA A 9 12.47 -5.12 3.16
CA ALA A 9 12.51 -5.88 4.40
C ALA A 9 13.44 -5.26 5.47
N ARG A 10 14.44 -4.48 5.07
CA ARG A 10 15.41 -3.80 5.95
C ARG A 10 14.96 -2.41 6.41
N LEU A 11 13.86 -1.89 5.89
CA LEU A 11 13.31 -0.61 6.32
C LEU A 11 12.70 -0.71 7.73
N PRO A 12 12.67 0.40 8.49
CA PRO A 12 11.93 0.46 9.75
C PRO A 12 10.46 0.10 9.53
N VAL A 13 9.80 -0.35 10.61
CA VAL A 13 8.45 -0.94 10.54
C VAL A 13 7.47 0.05 9.89
N PHE A 14 7.60 1.33 10.21
CA PHE A 14 6.76 2.41 9.67
C PHE A 14 6.78 2.50 8.14
N PRO A 15 7.89 2.86 7.46
CA PRO A 15 7.89 2.98 5.99
C PRO A 15 7.63 1.64 5.29
N ARG A 16 7.99 0.51 5.92
CA ARG A 16 7.71 -0.81 5.37
C ARG A 16 6.21 -1.09 5.27
N CYS A 17 5.44 -0.79 6.32
CA CYS A 17 3.98 -0.94 6.29
C CYS A 17 3.34 -0.02 5.24
N VAL A 18 3.75 1.25 5.17
CA VAL A 18 3.25 2.21 4.17
C VAL A 18 3.41 1.67 2.74
N LEU A 19 4.61 1.19 2.40
CA LEU A 19 4.91 0.67 1.07
C LEU A 19 4.10 -0.57 0.72
N ILE A 20 3.93 -1.49 1.66
CA ILE A 20 3.18 -2.73 1.44
C ILE A 20 1.70 -2.44 1.23
N PHE A 21 1.08 -1.64 2.10
CA PHE A 21 -0.35 -1.33 2.00
C PHE A 21 -0.67 -0.48 0.77
N SER A 22 0.11 0.56 0.51
CA SER A 22 -0.08 1.42 -0.67
C SER A 22 0.11 0.65 -1.97
N GLY A 23 1.17 -0.15 -2.08
CA GLY A 23 1.40 -0.99 -3.26
C GLY A 23 0.30 -2.04 -3.46
N GLY A 24 -0.13 -2.72 -2.39
CA GLY A 24 -1.18 -3.73 -2.46
C GLY A 24 -2.52 -3.15 -2.91
N PHE A 25 -2.95 -2.05 -2.29
CA PHE A 25 -4.21 -1.38 -2.65
C PHE A 25 -4.16 -0.79 -4.06
N PHE A 26 -3.03 -0.20 -4.48
CA PHE A 26 -2.87 0.32 -5.83
C PHE A 26 -3.05 -0.76 -6.90
N VAL A 27 -2.41 -1.92 -6.70
CA VAL A 27 -2.54 -3.05 -7.64
C VAL A 27 -3.99 -3.56 -7.65
N ALA A 28 -4.63 -3.70 -6.50
CA ALA A 28 -6.03 -4.10 -6.43
C ALA A 28 -6.95 -3.09 -7.15
N GLY A 29 -6.75 -1.79 -6.93
CA GLY A 29 -7.53 -0.73 -7.58
C GLY A 29 -7.33 -0.68 -9.09
N LEU A 30 -6.10 -0.88 -9.58
CA LEU A 30 -5.82 -1.00 -11.01
C LEU A 30 -6.55 -2.18 -11.65
N VAL A 31 -6.53 -3.35 -10.98
CA VAL A 31 -7.23 -4.55 -11.48
C VAL A 31 -8.73 -4.32 -11.52
N VAL A 32 -9.30 -3.80 -10.43
CA VAL A 32 -10.75 -3.50 -10.36
C VAL A 32 -11.15 -2.48 -11.42
N GLY A 33 -10.39 -1.39 -11.59
CA GLY A 33 -10.66 -0.40 -12.63
C GLY A 33 -10.50 -0.91 -14.05
N LEU A 34 -9.54 -1.80 -14.31
CA LEU A 34 -9.45 -2.50 -15.60
C LEU A 34 -10.66 -3.39 -15.86
N VAL A 35 -11.10 -4.17 -14.86
CA VAL A 35 -12.27 -5.05 -14.99
C VAL A 35 -13.51 -4.23 -15.28
N VAL A 36 -13.78 -3.19 -14.48
CA VAL A 36 -14.93 -2.29 -14.67
C VAL A 36 -14.84 -1.60 -16.04
N GLY A 37 -13.67 -1.09 -16.40
CA GLY A 37 -13.42 -0.45 -17.68
C GLY A 37 -13.67 -1.35 -18.89
N LEU A 38 -13.19 -2.60 -18.84
CA LEU A 38 -13.42 -3.59 -19.90
C LEU A 38 -14.89 -3.99 -20.01
N THR A 39 -15.63 -4.02 -18.90
CA THR A 39 -17.08 -4.34 -18.91
C THR A 39 -17.93 -3.16 -19.40
N ALA A 40 -17.51 -1.92 -19.15
CA ALA A 40 -18.27 -0.72 -19.52
C ALA A 40 -17.94 -0.23 -20.93
N TYR A 41 -16.66 0.02 -21.21
CA TYR A 41 -16.19 0.49 -22.50
C TYR A 41 -14.70 0.13 -22.71
N PRO A 42 -14.39 -0.97 -23.43
CA PRO A 42 -13.03 -1.48 -23.59
C PRO A 42 -11.98 -0.45 -24.07
N PRO A 43 -12.29 0.48 -24.99
CA PRO A 43 -11.30 1.46 -25.46
C PRO A 43 -10.75 2.40 -24.38
N THR A 44 -11.53 2.69 -23.32
CA THR A 44 -11.13 3.59 -22.23
C THR A 44 -10.87 2.85 -20.92
N ALA A 45 -10.75 1.52 -20.95
CA ALA A 45 -10.60 0.71 -19.74
C ALA A 45 -9.34 1.06 -18.92
N TRP A 46 -8.27 1.50 -19.58
CA TRP A 46 -7.04 1.95 -18.93
C TRP A 46 -7.23 3.23 -18.11
N PHE A 47 -8.19 4.08 -18.50
CA PHE A 47 -8.51 5.31 -17.77
C PHE A 47 -9.25 4.98 -16.47
N ALA A 48 -10.24 4.07 -16.54
CA ALA A 48 -10.93 3.55 -15.36
C ALA A 48 -9.96 2.86 -14.37
N ALA A 49 -8.94 2.17 -14.89
CA ALA A 49 -7.85 1.62 -14.07
C ALA A 49 -7.12 2.70 -13.28
N ALA A 50 -6.76 3.82 -13.92
CA ALA A 50 -6.10 4.93 -13.24
C ALA A 50 -7.04 5.65 -12.25
N GLU A 51 -8.31 5.86 -12.63
CA GLU A 51 -9.32 6.51 -11.79
C GLU A 51 -9.61 5.74 -10.51
N ILE A 52 -9.57 4.40 -10.53
CA ILE A 52 -9.77 3.58 -9.33
C ILE A 52 -8.43 3.29 -8.62
N GLY A 53 -7.36 3.09 -9.39
CA GLY A 53 -6.03 2.80 -8.86
C GLY A 53 -5.43 3.95 -8.04
N ILE A 54 -5.49 5.18 -8.54
CA ILE A 54 -4.90 6.35 -7.86
C ILE A 54 -5.55 6.59 -6.47
N PRO A 55 -6.89 6.62 -6.33
CA PRO A 55 -7.52 6.72 -5.01
C PRO A 55 -7.17 5.53 -4.11
N ALA A 56 -7.12 4.31 -4.66
CA ALA A 56 -6.73 3.14 -3.88
C ALA A 56 -5.30 3.26 -3.35
N LEU A 57 -4.36 3.78 -4.13
CA LEU A 57 -2.99 4.05 -3.68
C LEU A 57 -2.95 4.99 -2.46
N ILE A 58 -3.75 6.06 -2.49
CA ILE A 58 -3.86 7.02 -1.40
C ILE A 58 -4.45 6.34 -0.16
N VAL A 59 -5.55 5.60 -0.32
CA VAL A 59 -6.20 4.86 0.79
C VAL A 59 -5.22 3.85 1.41
N GLY A 60 -4.50 3.08 0.59
CA GLY A 60 -3.48 2.15 1.06
C GLY A 60 -2.32 2.84 1.79
N ALA A 61 -1.88 4.01 1.31
CA ALA A 61 -0.86 4.79 1.99
C ALA A 61 -1.33 5.28 3.37
N LEU A 62 -2.57 5.78 3.46
CA LEU A 62 -3.17 6.21 4.73
C LEU A 62 -3.30 5.05 5.72
N ILE A 63 -3.80 3.89 5.28
CA ILE A 63 -3.87 2.68 6.12
C ILE A 63 -2.47 2.29 6.60
N GLY A 64 -1.49 2.28 5.69
CA GLY A 64 -0.12 1.94 6.03
C GLY A 64 0.54 2.91 7.01
N LEU A 65 0.20 4.22 6.95
CA LEU A 65 0.66 5.22 7.93
C LEU A 65 0.10 4.94 9.32
N VAL A 66 -1.21 4.66 9.41
CA VAL A 66 -1.87 4.37 10.70
C VAL A 66 -1.32 3.08 11.30
N VAL A 67 -1.24 2.01 10.51
CA VAL A 67 -0.74 0.70 10.98
C VAL A 67 0.75 0.77 11.33
N GLY A 68 1.56 1.38 10.46
CA GLY A 68 2.99 1.56 10.71
C GLY A 68 3.25 2.42 11.94
N GLY A 69 2.50 3.50 12.12
CA GLY A 69 2.60 4.39 13.27
C GLY A 69 2.21 3.70 14.57
N ALA A 70 1.12 2.94 14.57
CA ALA A 70 0.70 2.15 15.72
C ALA A 70 1.74 1.08 16.08
N ALA A 71 2.31 0.38 15.09
CA ALA A 71 3.34 -0.63 15.30
C ALA A 71 4.63 -0.03 15.89
N GLU A 72 5.03 1.15 15.42
CA GLU A 72 6.19 1.86 15.96
C GLU A 72 5.92 2.35 17.40
N LEU A 73 4.73 2.86 17.68
CA LEU A 73 4.36 3.27 19.04
C LEU A 73 4.40 2.11 20.04
N VAL A 74 3.99 0.91 19.60
CA VAL A 74 4.08 -0.31 20.40
C VAL A 74 5.54 -0.75 20.57
N SER A 75 6.39 -0.60 19.54
CA SER A 75 7.81 -0.98 19.62
C SER A 75 8.56 -0.11 20.64
N ILE A 76 8.31 1.21 20.63
CA ILE A 76 8.89 2.16 21.57
C ILE A 76 8.46 1.82 23.01
N ARG A 77 7.17 1.56 23.24
CA ARG A 77 6.67 1.17 24.57
C ARG A 77 7.27 -0.14 25.10
N LYS A 78 7.62 -1.07 24.21
CA LYS A 78 8.22 -2.35 24.58
C LYS A 78 9.68 -2.18 25.01
N ALA A 79 10.40 -1.23 24.41
CA ALA A 79 11.78 -0.92 24.78
C ALA A 79 11.89 -0.31 26.19
N ASP A 80 10.92 0.53 26.58
CA ASP A 80 10.87 1.16 27.92
C ASP A 80 10.55 0.17 29.05
N ARG A 81 9.79 -0.90 28.76
CA ARG A 81 9.35 -1.87 29.79
C ARG A 81 10.47 -2.79 30.28
N HIS A 82 11.57 -2.94 29.53
CA HIS A 82 12.66 -3.86 29.84
C HIS A 82 13.94 -3.17 30.33
N ARG A 83 13.89 -1.85 30.59
CA ARG A 83 14.91 -1.11 31.35
C ARG A 83 14.47 -0.97 32.80
#